data_AF-A0A1X7SQI4-F1
#
_entry.id   AF-A0A1X7SQI4-F1
#
_cell.length_a   1.000
_cell.length_b   1.000
_cell.length_c   1.000
_cell.angle_alpha   90.00
_cell.angle_beta   90.00
_cell.angle_gamma   90.00
#
_symmetry.space_group_name_H-M   'P 1'
#
loop_
_entity.id
_entity.type
_entity.pdbx_description
1 polymer ?
#
loop_
_entity_poly.entity_id
_entity_poly.type
_entity_poly.pdbx_seq_one_letter_code
_entity_poly.pdbx_strand_id
1 'polypeptide(L)'
;PAENDKGTQIKLDNDQSPDESPLLVKKPETDDLMKLFIDSAAHYMIIGIGLSVNVTDLTPLPHLTILNLIQVFQRWSDSNNDVTWAKILKVCQDFPNQLGKAEADINKFLLSPEARDKYLK
;
A
#
# COMPACT_ATOMS: atom_id res chain seq x y z
N PRO A 1 34.63 32.98 -39.91
CA PRO A 1 34.02 33.67 -38.74
C PRO A 1 33.10 32.70 -38.02
N ALA A 2 33.52 32.31 -36.82
CA ALA A 2 32.83 31.37 -35.96
C ALA A 2 31.65 32.05 -35.27
N GLU A 3 30.56 31.32 -35.05
CA GLU A 3 29.72 31.54 -33.88
C GLU A 3 29.19 30.19 -33.38
N ASN A 4 29.69 29.89 -32.20
CA ASN A 4 29.39 28.80 -31.29
C ASN A 4 28.07 29.11 -30.58
N ASP A 5 27.15 28.15 -30.51
CA ASP A 5 26.53 27.83 -29.22
C ASP A 5 25.94 26.41 -29.23
N LYS A 6 26.75 25.41 -28.86
CA LYS A 6 26.23 24.08 -28.51
C LYS A 6 25.88 24.09 -27.03
N GLY A 7 24.61 24.39 -26.75
CA GLY A 7 23.99 24.25 -25.45
C GLY A 7 24.23 22.85 -24.86
N THR A 8 24.90 22.85 -23.72
CA THR A 8 25.21 21.74 -22.83
C THR A 8 23.99 20.86 -22.57
N GLN A 9 24.03 19.64 -23.07
CA GLN A 9 23.12 18.56 -22.69
C GLN A 9 23.54 18.09 -21.29
N ILE A 10 22.79 18.54 -20.28
CA ILE A 10 22.89 17.99 -18.93
C ILE A 10 22.44 16.54 -19.03
N LYS A 11 23.41 15.62 -18.97
CA LYS A 11 23.15 14.19 -18.72
C LYS A 11 22.51 14.09 -17.35
N LEU A 12 21.21 13.81 -17.33
CA LEU A 12 20.57 13.22 -16.17
C LEU A 12 20.97 11.74 -16.19
N ASP A 13 22.16 11.42 -15.68
CA ASP A 13 22.49 10.05 -15.29
C ASP A 13 21.67 9.76 -14.03
N ASN A 14 20.39 9.44 -14.22
CA ASN A 14 19.55 8.86 -13.18
C ASN A 14 19.36 7.38 -13.51
N ASP A 15 20.34 6.59 -13.13
CA ASP A 15 20.24 5.12 -13.11
C ASP A 15 19.39 4.66 -11.92
N GLN A 16 18.21 5.29 -11.75
CA GLN A 16 17.14 4.79 -10.90
C GLN A 16 16.10 4.15 -11.79
N SER A 17 15.81 2.87 -11.53
CA SER A 17 14.68 2.17 -12.14
C SER A 17 13.41 3.04 -12.06
N PRO A 18 12.61 3.19 -13.14
CA PRO A 18 11.57 4.21 -13.21
C PRO A 18 10.36 4.07 -12.27
N ASP A 19 10.19 2.98 -11.49
CA ASP A 19 8.80 2.51 -11.28
C ASP A 19 8.38 2.10 -9.86
N GLU A 20 9.11 2.51 -8.81
CA GLU A 20 8.61 2.36 -7.44
C GLU A 20 8.46 3.72 -6.78
N SER A 21 7.21 4.15 -6.58
CA SER A 21 6.89 5.35 -5.80
C SER A 21 7.60 5.25 -4.43
N PRO A 22 8.31 6.30 -3.96
CA PRO A 22 9.01 6.27 -2.67
C PRO A 22 8.07 6.06 -1.47
N LEU A 23 6.76 6.16 -1.70
CA LEU A 23 5.72 5.82 -0.73
C LEU A 23 5.56 4.31 -0.52
N LEU A 24 5.92 3.47 -1.49
CA LEU A 24 5.72 2.02 -1.41
C LEU A 24 6.48 1.37 -0.26
N VAL A 25 7.64 1.91 0.11
CA VAL A 25 8.47 1.44 1.24
C VAL A 25 8.03 2.01 2.59
N LYS A 26 7.01 2.87 2.62
CA LYS A 26 6.53 3.50 3.86
C LYS A 26 5.55 2.58 4.57
N LYS A 27 5.57 2.65 5.91
CA LYS A 27 4.63 1.96 6.77
C LYS A 27 3.27 2.64 6.69
N PRO A 28 2.20 1.96 6.23
CA PRO A 28 0.86 2.52 6.25
C PRO A 28 0.36 2.72 7.68
N GLU A 29 -0.41 3.79 7.91
CA GLU A 29 -1.17 3.97 9.14
C GLU A 29 -2.47 3.18 9.12
N THR A 30 -2.88 2.68 10.30
CA THR A 30 -4.08 1.84 10.45
C THR A 30 -5.35 2.56 10.01
N ASP A 31 -5.44 3.88 10.20
CA ASP A 31 -6.62 4.66 9.81
C ASP A 31 -6.79 4.72 8.28
N ASP A 32 -5.69 4.91 7.54
CA ASP A 32 -5.69 4.89 6.07
C ASP A 32 -6.03 3.49 5.55
N LEU A 33 -5.44 2.45 6.14
CA LEU A 33 -5.80 1.07 5.81
C LEU A 33 -7.30 0.83 6.01
N MET A 34 -7.86 1.27 7.13
CA MET A 34 -9.29 1.10 7.39
C MET A 34 -10.16 1.84 6.38
N LYS A 35 -9.82 3.08 6.00
CA LYS A 35 -10.57 3.84 4.98
C LYS A 35 -10.54 3.14 3.63
N LEU A 36 -9.39 2.59 3.23
CA LEU A 36 -9.18 1.97 1.91
C LEU A 36 -9.76 0.56 1.82
N PHE A 37 -9.88 -0.17 2.94
CA PHE A 37 -10.32 -1.56 2.96
C PHE A 37 -11.71 -1.78 3.57
N ILE A 38 -12.44 -0.72 3.95
CA ILE A 38 -13.75 -0.84 4.61
C ILE A 38 -14.73 -1.70 3.78
N ASP A 39 -14.74 -1.52 2.45
CA ASP A 39 -15.61 -2.28 1.53
C ASP A 39 -15.15 -3.73 1.33
N SER A 40 -13.89 -4.03 1.68
CA SER A 40 -13.28 -5.36 1.61
C SER A 40 -13.23 -6.06 2.97
N ALA A 41 -13.89 -5.53 4.01
CA ALA A 41 -13.83 -6.08 5.37
C ALA A 41 -14.27 -7.54 5.47
N ALA A 42 -15.20 -8.00 4.60
CA ALA A 42 -15.59 -9.41 4.54
C ALA A 42 -14.43 -10.37 4.17
N HIS A 43 -13.35 -9.84 3.59
CA HIS A 43 -12.16 -10.60 3.17
C HIS A 43 -11.00 -10.52 4.17
N TYR A 44 -11.26 -10.13 5.43
CA TYR A 44 -10.21 -9.99 6.47
C TYR A 44 -9.31 -11.24 6.62
N MET A 45 -9.84 -12.45 6.43
CA MET A 45 -9.02 -13.67 6.49
C MET A 45 -8.02 -13.75 5.33
N ILE A 46 -8.45 -13.43 4.10
CA ILE A 46 -7.58 -13.42 2.91
C ILE A 46 -6.48 -12.39 3.11
N ILE A 47 -6.87 -11.18 3.54
CA ILE A 47 -5.94 -10.09 3.83
C ILE A 47 -4.94 -10.52 4.90
N GLY A 48 -5.42 -11.05 6.03
CA GLY A 48 -4.54 -11.46 7.13
C GLY A 48 -3.57 -12.57 6.75
N ILE A 49 -4.02 -13.59 6.01
CA ILE A 49 -3.15 -14.66 5.50
C ILE A 49 -2.10 -14.09 4.53
N GLY A 50 -2.50 -13.22 3.60
CA GLY A 50 -1.57 -12.57 2.66
C GLY A 50 -0.51 -11.69 3.33
N LEU A 51 -0.88 -11.05 4.45
CA LEU A 51 0.00 -10.26 5.31
C LEU A 51 0.78 -11.10 6.33
N SER A 52 0.61 -12.43 6.29
CA SER A 52 1.28 -13.40 7.18
C SER A 52 1.02 -13.11 8.66
N VAL A 53 -0.22 -12.76 9.01
CA VAL A 53 -0.68 -12.62 10.39
C VAL A 53 -1.66 -13.73 10.76
N ASN A 54 -1.68 -14.09 12.06
CA ASN A 54 -2.61 -15.08 12.56
C ASN A 54 -4.05 -14.55 12.48
N VAL A 55 -4.96 -15.36 11.93
CA VAL A 55 -6.41 -15.10 11.84
C VAL A 55 -7.26 -16.22 12.45
N THR A 56 -6.65 -17.29 12.99
CA THR A 56 -7.37 -18.51 13.39
C THR A 56 -8.26 -18.32 14.61
N ASP A 57 -7.96 -17.32 15.43
CA ASP A 57 -8.72 -16.94 16.62
C ASP A 57 -9.81 -15.90 16.33
N LEU A 58 -9.89 -15.39 15.09
CA LEU A 58 -10.92 -14.42 14.70
C LEU A 58 -12.27 -15.11 14.48
N THR A 59 -13.32 -14.57 15.09
CA THR A 59 -14.66 -15.14 15.00
C THR A 59 -15.31 -14.82 13.63
N PRO A 60 -15.70 -15.81 12.81
CA PRO A 60 -16.22 -15.60 11.45
C PRO A 60 -17.71 -15.23 11.42
N LEU A 61 -18.09 -14.14 12.07
CA LEU A 61 -19.47 -13.63 12.06
C LEU A 61 -19.61 -12.43 11.10
N PRO A 62 -20.67 -12.38 10.27
CA PRO A 62 -20.86 -11.29 9.30
C PRO A 62 -20.85 -9.88 9.91
N HIS A 63 -21.35 -9.71 11.15
CA HIS A 63 -21.39 -8.41 11.83
C HIS A 63 -20.05 -8.02 12.49
N LEU A 64 -19.05 -8.91 12.51
CA LEU A 64 -17.72 -8.67 13.09
C LEU A 64 -16.63 -8.42 12.04
N THR A 65 -16.97 -8.39 10.75
CA THR A 65 -15.99 -8.26 9.65
C THR A 65 -15.10 -7.02 9.79
N ILE A 66 -15.67 -5.86 10.13
CA ILE A 66 -14.91 -4.63 10.37
C ILE A 66 -13.99 -4.78 11.58
N LEU A 67 -14.48 -5.33 12.69
CA LEU A 67 -13.66 -5.54 13.89
C LEU A 67 -12.50 -6.52 13.62
N ASN A 68 -12.76 -7.58 12.87
CA ASN A 68 -11.73 -8.55 12.49
C ASN A 68 -10.70 -7.93 11.53
N LEU A 69 -11.13 -7.07 10.60
CA LEU A 69 -10.21 -6.33 9.74
C LEU A 69 -9.30 -5.38 10.56
N ILE A 70 -9.86 -4.66 11.53
CA ILE A 70 -9.08 -3.81 12.45
C ILE A 70 -8.01 -4.65 13.17
N GLN A 71 -8.39 -5.80 13.71
CA GLN A 71 -7.45 -6.70 14.39
C GLN A 71 -6.35 -7.21 13.46
N VAL A 72 -6.68 -7.54 12.20
CA VAL A 72 -5.70 -7.95 11.19
C VAL A 72 -4.66 -6.84 10.97
N PHE A 73 -5.09 -5.59 10.78
CA PHE A 73 -4.16 -4.48 10.57
C PHE A 73 -3.34 -4.13 11.81
N GLN A 74 -3.92 -4.22 13.01
CA GLN A 74 -3.17 -4.05 14.25
C GLN A 74 -2.08 -5.12 14.39
N ARG A 75 -2.44 -6.39 14.20
CA ARG A 75 -1.48 -7.50 14.24
C ARG A 75 -0.38 -7.35 13.20
N TRP A 76 -0.73 -6.88 12.00
CA TRP A 76 0.26 -6.65 10.96
C TRP A 76 1.19 -5.49 11.32
N SER A 77 0.65 -4.36 11.78
CA SER A 77 1.43 -3.21 12.25
C SER A 77 2.40 -3.56 13.38
N ASP A 78 1.99 -4.47 14.28
CA ASP A 78 2.78 -4.88 15.45
C ASP A 78 3.65 -6.12 15.16
N SER A 79 3.60 -6.67 13.95
CA SER A 79 4.40 -7.82 13.56
C SER A 79 5.84 -7.43 13.23
N ASN A 80 6.73 -8.42 13.22
CA ASN A 80 8.08 -8.29 12.68
C ASN A 80 8.14 -8.45 11.14
N ASN A 81 6.99 -8.42 10.46
CA ASN A 81 6.94 -8.56 9.01
C ASN A 81 7.27 -7.23 8.32
N ASP A 82 7.46 -7.28 6.99
CA ASP A 82 7.56 -6.06 6.19
C ASP A 82 6.19 -5.36 6.14
N VAL A 83 6.04 -4.29 6.94
CA VAL A 83 4.81 -3.49 7.02
C VAL A 83 4.94 -2.30 6.08
N THR A 84 4.66 -2.52 4.80
CA THR A 84 4.84 -1.54 3.73
C THR A 84 3.61 -1.44 2.83
N TRP A 85 3.41 -0.28 2.20
CA TRP A 85 2.40 -0.13 1.14
C TRP A 85 2.61 -1.14 0.00
N ALA A 86 3.87 -1.42 -0.37
CA ALA A 86 4.22 -2.45 -1.34
C ALA A 86 3.65 -3.82 -0.97
N LYS A 87 3.83 -4.23 0.30
CA LYS A 87 3.38 -5.54 0.77
C LYS A 87 1.86 -5.70 0.68
N ILE A 88 1.09 -4.71 1.13
CA ILE A 88 -0.38 -4.81 1.07
C ILE A 88 -0.92 -4.64 -0.35
N LEU A 89 -0.27 -3.82 -1.19
CA LEU A 89 -0.64 -3.70 -2.60
C LEU A 89 -0.45 -5.03 -3.33
N LYS A 90 0.65 -5.75 -3.06
CA LYS A 90 0.87 -7.10 -3.58
C LYS A 90 -0.22 -8.08 -3.15
N VAL A 91 -0.68 -8.01 -1.90
CA VAL A 91 -1.82 -8.84 -1.45
C VAL A 91 -3.07 -8.53 -2.28
N CYS A 92 -3.35 -7.27 -2.61
CA CYS A 92 -4.47 -6.95 -3.47
C CYS A 92 -4.33 -7.55 -4.88
N GLN A 93 -3.13 -7.47 -5.45
CA GLN A 93 -2.79 -8.00 -6.78
C GLN A 93 -2.87 -9.53 -6.84
N ASP A 94 -2.53 -10.23 -5.75
CA ASP A 94 -2.64 -11.69 -5.64
C ASP A 94 -4.11 -12.15 -5.54
N PHE A 95 -5.04 -11.27 -5.12
CA PHE A 95 -6.47 -11.56 -4.95
C PHE A 95 -7.38 -10.52 -5.63
N PRO A 96 -7.28 -10.33 -6.96
CA PRO A 96 -7.93 -9.21 -7.66
C PRO A 96 -9.46 -9.29 -7.62
N ASN A 97 -10.04 -10.50 -7.56
CA ASN A 97 -11.48 -10.70 -7.47
C ASN A 97 -12.07 -10.23 -6.13
N GLN A 98 -11.28 -10.24 -5.06
CA GLN A 98 -11.70 -9.86 -3.71
C GLN A 98 -11.24 -8.44 -3.35
N LEU A 99 -10.08 -8.04 -3.85
CA LEU A 99 -9.36 -6.86 -3.39
C LEU A 99 -9.06 -5.85 -4.50
N GLY A 100 -9.52 -6.06 -5.74
CA GLY A 100 -9.23 -5.15 -6.86
C GLY A 100 -9.73 -3.71 -6.64
N LYS A 101 -10.84 -3.53 -5.90
CA LYS A 101 -11.27 -2.18 -5.49
C LYS A 101 -10.28 -1.53 -4.51
N ALA A 102 -9.85 -2.27 -3.49
CA ALA A 102 -8.87 -1.78 -2.53
C ALA A 102 -7.53 -1.48 -3.21
N GLU A 103 -7.11 -2.28 -4.19
CA GLU A 103 -5.94 -2.01 -5.04
C GLU A 103 -6.04 -0.64 -5.73
N ALA A 104 -7.16 -0.39 -6.42
CA ALA A 104 -7.40 0.87 -7.12
C ALA A 104 -7.43 2.06 -6.14
N ASP A 105 -8.06 1.88 -4.98
CA ASP A 105 -8.13 2.90 -3.93
C ASP A 105 -6.75 3.21 -3.34
N ILE A 106 -5.89 2.20 -3.08
CA ILE A 106 -4.50 2.41 -2.66
C ILE A 106 -3.73 3.18 -3.72
N ASN A 107 -3.77 2.73 -4.98
CA ASN A 107 -3.03 3.38 -6.07
C ASN A 107 -3.43 4.86 -6.21
N LYS A 108 -4.73 5.15 -6.13
CA LYS A 108 -5.24 6.52 -6.14
C LYS A 108 -4.73 7.32 -4.93
N PHE A 109 -4.78 6.73 -3.73
CA PHE A 109 -4.29 7.39 -2.51
C PHE A 109 -2.80 7.71 -2.58
N LEU A 110 -1.96 6.76 -2.98
CA LEU A 110 -0.51 6.95 -3.06
C LEU A 110 -0.08 7.98 -4.13
N LEU A 111 -0.92 8.24 -5.13
CA LEU A 111 -0.69 9.32 -6.10
C LEU A 111 -1.15 10.69 -5.59
N SER A 112 -1.89 10.76 -4.49
CA SER A 112 -2.48 11.99 -3.97
C SER A 112 -1.44 12.89 -3.27
N PRO A 113 -1.66 14.22 -3.27
CA PRO A 113 -0.88 15.14 -2.44
C PRO A 113 -0.95 14.81 -0.95
N GLU A 114 -2.10 14.32 -0.48
CA GLU A 114 -2.33 13.91 0.91
C GLU A 114 -1.34 12.82 1.34
N ALA A 115 -1.19 11.76 0.55
CA ALA A 115 -0.25 10.69 0.86
C ALA A 115 1.21 11.17 0.82
N ARG A 116 1.57 12.02 -0.15
CA ARG A 116 2.93 12.60 -0.23
C ARG A 116 3.24 13.44 1.01
N ASP A 117 2.29 14.29 1.41
CA ASP A 117 2.43 15.13 2.58
C ASP A 117 2.51 14.32 3.88
N LYS A 118 1.76 13.22 3.98
CA LYS A 118 1.72 12.38 5.18
C LYS A 118 2.98 11.52 5.35
N TYR A 119 3.51 10.96 4.26
CA TYR A 119 4.52 9.88 4.34
C TYR A 119 5.92 10.28 3.82
N LEU A 120 6.08 11.43 3.15
CA LEU A 120 7.37 11.91 2.64
C LEU A 120 7.86 13.22 3.28
N LYS A 121 7.05 13.86 4.12
CA LYS A 121 7.50 14.98 4.96
C LYS A 121 8.16 14.45 6.23
#